data_AF-A0A955BXY5-F1
#
_entry.id   AF-A0A955BXY5-F1
#
_cell.length_a   1.000
_cell.length_b   1.000
_cell.length_c   1.000
_cell.angle_alpha   90.00
_cell.angle_beta   90.00
_cell.angle_gamma   90.00
#
_symmetry.space_group_name_H-M   'P 1'
#
loop_
_entity.id
_entity.type
_entity.pdbx_description
1 polymer ?
#
loop_
_entity_poly.entity_id
_entity_poly.type
_entity_poly.pdbx_seq_one_letter_code
_entity_poly.pdbx_strand_id
1 'polypeptide(L)'
;SDDAPINSLGLRGTLEGYCGAYGIVAQAERLLAADDSASMLRDLDASEITPLAVSRAAEQDDPLALRVVLDTARHVAIGLVTCVHIIDPDSVVIGGGVDFGGPGSALGERFIAEVRAQAAARMIDVLRDQVHIDFATLGGDAGYIGAAGLARRDARRSS
;
A
#
# COMPACT_ATOMS: atom_id res chain seq x y z
N SER A 1 9.80 -0.25 -18.26
CA SER A 1 11.24 0.00 -18.04
C SER A 1 11.87 -1.30 -17.61
N ASP A 2 13.09 -1.57 -18.05
CA ASP A 2 13.81 -2.80 -17.69
C ASP A 2 14.16 -2.84 -16.19
N ASP A 3 14.21 -1.67 -15.54
CA ASP A 3 14.49 -1.52 -14.11
C ASP A 3 13.25 -1.58 -13.20
N ALA A 4 12.06 -1.84 -13.77
CA ALA A 4 10.84 -1.93 -12.96
C ALA A 4 10.90 -3.15 -12.01
N PRO A 5 10.34 -3.06 -10.79
CA PRO A 5 10.36 -4.15 -9.83
C PRO A 5 9.57 -5.36 -10.30
N ILE A 6 9.94 -6.53 -9.79
CA ILE A 6 9.30 -7.81 -10.08
C ILE A 6 8.46 -8.21 -8.87
N ASN A 7 7.24 -8.70 -9.10
CA ASN A 7 6.38 -9.20 -8.02
C ASN A 7 6.67 -10.67 -7.65
N SER A 8 5.90 -11.18 -6.68
CA SER A 8 5.97 -12.57 -6.18
C SER A 8 5.79 -13.64 -7.27
N LEU A 9 5.18 -13.28 -8.42
CA LEU A 9 4.91 -14.18 -9.55
C LEU A 9 5.93 -14.04 -10.70
N GLY A 10 6.98 -13.23 -10.54
CA GLY A 10 7.97 -13.02 -11.60
C GLY A 10 7.56 -12.01 -12.67
N LEU A 11 6.43 -11.31 -12.50
CA LEU A 11 5.95 -10.30 -13.43
C LEU A 11 6.56 -8.93 -13.12
N ARG A 12 7.01 -8.23 -14.18
CA ARG A 12 7.69 -6.94 -14.05
C ARG A 12 6.71 -5.78 -14.16
N GLY A 13 6.88 -4.77 -13.29
CA GLY A 13 6.17 -3.50 -13.35
C GLY A 13 4.69 -3.59 -12.97
N THR A 14 4.28 -4.66 -12.26
CA THR A 14 2.94 -4.76 -11.71
C THR A 14 2.78 -3.83 -10.52
N LEU A 15 1.55 -3.40 -10.21
CA LEU A 15 1.27 -2.60 -9.02
C LEU A 15 1.77 -3.29 -7.75
N GLU A 16 1.53 -4.60 -7.61
CA GLU A 16 2.05 -5.42 -6.51
C GLU A 16 3.58 -5.38 -6.42
N GLY A 17 4.29 -5.34 -7.54
CA GLY A 17 5.75 -5.19 -7.56
C GLY A 17 6.23 -3.87 -6.96
N TYR A 18 5.42 -2.82 -6.97
CA TYR A 18 5.76 -1.52 -6.38
C TYR A 18 5.27 -1.34 -4.94
N CYS A 19 4.12 -1.91 -4.58
CA CYS A 19 3.49 -1.67 -3.28
C CYS A 19 3.37 -2.89 -2.37
N GLY A 20 3.63 -4.10 -2.89
CA GLY A 20 3.61 -5.32 -2.11
C GLY A 20 4.87 -5.49 -1.26
N ALA A 21 4.89 -6.55 -0.45
CA ALA A 21 6.00 -6.85 0.47
C ALA A 21 7.37 -6.87 -0.24
N TYR A 22 7.47 -7.55 -1.38
CA TYR A 22 8.68 -7.62 -2.19
C TYR A 22 9.10 -6.24 -2.72
N GLY A 23 8.14 -5.43 -3.17
CA GLY A 23 8.38 -4.08 -3.67
C GLY A 23 8.93 -3.14 -2.60
N ILE A 24 8.39 -3.24 -1.38
CA ILE A 24 8.86 -2.46 -0.23
C ILE A 24 10.30 -2.80 0.13
N VAL A 25 10.63 -4.08 0.20
CA VAL A 25 12.00 -4.54 0.50
C VAL A 25 12.96 -4.07 -0.59
N ALA A 26 12.64 -4.33 -1.86
CA ALA A 26 13.46 -3.91 -2.98
C ALA A 26 13.66 -2.38 -3.03
N GLN A 27 12.64 -1.60 -2.70
CA GLN A 27 12.74 -0.14 -2.63
C GLN A 27 13.63 0.31 -1.47
N ALA A 28 13.51 -0.31 -0.29
CA ALA A 28 14.36 -0.01 0.86
C ALA A 28 15.84 -0.30 0.54
N GLU A 29 16.14 -1.49 0.01
CA GLU A 29 17.48 -1.88 -0.43
C GLU A 29 18.04 -0.90 -1.47
N ARG A 30 17.23 -0.53 -2.47
CA ARG A 30 17.63 0.41 -3.52
C ARG A 30 17.96 1.80 -2.93
N LEU A 31 17.19 2.28 -1.97
CA LEU A 31 17.47 3.57 -1.30
C LEU A 31 18.72 3.48 -0.42
N LEU A 32 18.90 2.40 0.33
CA LEU A 32 20.09 2.17 1.16
C LEU A 32 21.38 2.10 0.35
N ALA A 33 21.31 1.61 -0.89
CA ALA A 33 22.45 1.55 -1.82
C ALA A 33 22.71 2.88 -2.55
N ALA A 34 21.70 3.75 -2.67
CA ALA A 34 21.79 5.00 -3.45
C ALA A 34 22.03 6.25 -2.60
N ASP A 35 21.71 6.17 -1.32
CA ASP A 35 21.90 7.22 -0.32
C ASP A 35 22.76 6.63 0.82
N ASP A 36 23.67 7.41 1.41
CA ASP A 36 24.50 7.01 2.56
C ASP A 36 24.00 7.61 3.89
N SER A 37 22.84 8.29 3.86
CA SER A 37 22.21 8.88 5.04
C SER A 37 21.94 7.84 6.14
N ALA A 38 21.97 8.30 7.40
CA ALA A 38 21.73 7.45 8.55
C ALA A 38 20.31 6.85 8.48
N SER A 39 20.23 5.53 8.67
CA SER A 39 18.95 4.84 8.78
C SER A 39 19.10 3.63 9.70
N MET A 40 18.08 3.38 10.51
CA MET A 40 17.93 2.20 11.35
C MET A 40 17.96 0.90 10.55
N LEU A 41 17.59 0.95 9.27
CA LEU A 41 17.63 -0.22 8.39
C LEU A 41 19.06 -0.64 8.03
N ARG A 42 20.07 0.21 8.24
CA ARG A 42 21.49 -0.14 8.01
C ARG A 42 22.08 -1.04 9.10
N ASP A 43 21.48 -1.04 10.28
CA ASP A 43 21.92 -1.87 11.41
C ASP A 43 21.42 -3.32 11.30
N LEU A 44 20.62 -3.61 10.28
CA LEU A 44 20.04 -4.92 10.00
C LEU A 44 20.82 -5.65 8.92
N ASP A 45 20.86 -6.98 9.00
CA ASP A 45 21.31 -7.79 7.88
C ASP A 45 20.29 -7.68 6.72
N ALA A 46 20.75 -7.84 5.48
CA ALA A 46 19.88 -7.73 4.30
C ALA A 46 18.67 -8.68 4.37
N SER A 47 18.84 -9.88 4.95
CA SER A 47 17.74 -10.84 5.15
C SER A 47 16.69 -10.41 6.19
N GLU A 48 16.99 -9.40 7.01
CA GLU A 48 16.11 -8.87 8.05
C GLU A 48 15.33 -7.63 7.59
N ILE A 49 15.67 -7.07 6.43
CA ILE A 49 14.91 -5.99 5.80
C ILE A 49 13.59 -6.57 5.31
N THR A 50 12.54 -6.29 6.09
CA THR A 50 11.17 -6.74 5.85
C THR A 50 10.22 -5.53 5.86
N PRO A 51 8.99 -5.65 5.31
CA PRO A 51 8.00 -4.57 5.42
C PRO A 51 7.72 -4.16 6.87
N LEU A 52 7.78 -5.12 7.80
CA LEU A 52 7.63 -4.85 9.23
C LEU A 52 8.81 -4.06 9.80
N ALA A 53 10.05 -4.39 9.40
CA ALA A 53 11.23 -3.61 9.80
C ALA A 53 11.16 -2.17 9.26
N VAL A 54 10.76 -2.00 7.99
CA VAL A 54 10.51 -0.68 7.39
C VAL A 54 9.44 0.09 8.16
N SER A 55 8.31 -0.55 8.46
CA SER A 55 7.22 0.08 9.24
C SER A 55 7.71 0.55 10.61
N ARG A 56 8.45 -0.29 11.33
CA ARG A 56 8.98 0.04 12.66
C ARG A 56 10.01 1.18 12.63
N ALA A 57 10.88 1.19 11.63
CA ALA A 57 11.83 2.29 11.44
C ALA A 57 11.08 3.59 11.12
N ALA A 58 10.08 3.54 10.24
CA ALA A 58 9.26 4.70 9.89
C ALA A 58 8.43 5.24 11.07
N GLU A 59 7.94 4.36 11.96
CA GLU A 59 7.29 4.74 13.23
C GLU A 59 8.23 5.50 14.18
N GLN A 60 9.55 5.30 14.04
CA GLN A 60 10.58 6.02 14.80
C GLN A 60 11.10 7.25 14.03
N ASP A 61 10.32 7.74 13.06
CA ASP A 61 10.64 8.87 12.18
C ASP A 61 11.97 8.72 11.40
N ASP A 62 12.39 7.47 11.11
CA ASP A 62 13.52 7.21 10.20
C ASP A 62 13.22 7.79 8.80
N PRO A 63 14.04 8.74 8.29
CA PRO A 63 13.73 9.42 7.04
C PRO A 63 13.71 8.51 5.81
N LEU A 64 14.59 7.51 5.76
CA LEU A 64 14.68 6.57 4.64
C LEU A 64 13.49 5.62 4.64
N ALA A 65 13.12 5.08 5.81
CA ALA A 65 11.96 4.23 5.95
C ALA A 65 10.66 5.00 5.67
N LEU A 66 10.51 6.22 6.18
CA LEU A 66 9.39 7.11 5.83
C LEU A 66 9.33 7.35 4.32
N ARG A 67 10.48 7.54 3.67
CA ARG A 67 10.51 7.70 2.21
C ARG A 67 9.98 6.47 1.49
N VAL A 68 10.33 5.27 1.94
CA VAL A 68 9.78 4.01 1.39
C VAL A 68 8.25 4.00 1.52
N VAL A 69 7.71 4.27 2.71
CA VAL A 69 6.26 4.29 2.97
C VAL A 69 5.53 5.28 2.07
N LEU A 70 6.05 6.50 1.94
CA LEU A 70 5.43 7.56 1.11
C LEU A 70 5.54 7.24 -0.40
N ASP A 71 6.65 6.65 -0.84
CA ASP A 71 6.76 6.15 -2.21
C ASP A 71 5.77 5.00 -2.48
N THR A 72 5.56 4.10 -1.51
CA THR A 72 4.51 3.07 -1.60
C THR A 72 3.13 3.71 -1.73
N ALA A 73 2.80 4.71 -0.90
CA ALA A 73 1.52 5.44 -0.96
C ALA A 73 1.29 6.05 -2.35
N ARG A 74 2.33 6.64 -2.93
CA ARG A 74 2.28 7.20 -4.28
C ARG A 74 1.95 6.16 -5.35
N HIS A 75 2.55 4.97 -5.28
CA HIS A 75 2.24 3.90 -6.25
C HIS A 75 0.82 3.35 -6.06
N VAL A 76 0.38 3.19 -4.82
CA VAL A 76 -1.00 2.81 -4.50
C VAL A 76 -1.99 3.81 -5.10
N ALA A 77 -1.75 5.11 -4.93
CA ALA A 77 -2.58 6.16 -5.50
C ALA A 77 -2.65 6.09 -7.05
N ILE A 78 -1.53 5.81 -7.73
CA ILE A 78 -1.51 5.65 -9.20
C ILE A 78 -2.42 4.48 -9.63
N GLY A 79 -2.29 3.34 -8.95
CA GLY A 79 -3.14 2.17 -9.23
C GLY A 79 -4.62 2.46 -8.96
N LEU A 80 -4.91 3.08 -7.81
CA LEU A 80 -6.25 3.46 -7.40
C LEU A 80 -6.92 4.40 -8.41
N VAL A 81 -6.24 5.48 -8.81
CA VAL A 81 -6.77 6.44 -9.78
C VAL A 81 -7.04 5.77 -11.13
N THR A 82 -6.18 4.84 -11.54
CA THR A 82 -6.41 4.04 -12.75
C THR A 82 -7.72 3.25 -12.66
N CYS A 83 -7.97 2.59 -11.52
CA CYS A 83 -9.23 1.89 -11.29
C CYS A 83 -10.42 2.84 -11.27
N VAL A 84 -10.31 3.97 -10.56
CA VAL A 84 -11.37 4.99 -10.47
C VAL A 84 -11.79 5.48 -11.86
N HIS A 85 -10.84 5.79 -12.73
CA HIS A 85 -11.14 6.25 -14.09
C HIS A 85 -11.80 5.18 -14.97
N ILE A 86 -11.70 3.89 -14.62
CA ILE A 86 -12.26 2.79 -15.42
C ILE A 86 -13.66 2.40 -14.94
N ILE A 87 -13.87 2.32 -13.62
CA ILE A 87 -15.10 1.75 -13.04
C ILE A 87 -15.95 2.74 -12.25
N ASP A 88 -15.46 3.96 -12.01
CA ASP A 88 -16.15 5.03 -11.28
C ASP A 88 -16.80 4.58 -9.96
N PRO A 89 -16.01 4.08 -8.98
CA PRO A 89 -16.56 3.56 -7.74
C PRO A 89 -16.83 4.69 -6.73
N ASP A 90 -17.89 4.57 -5.95
CA ASP A 90 -18.17 5.51 -4.85
C ASP A 90 -17.10 5.47 -3.74
N SER A 91 -16.41 4.33 -3.58
CA SER A 91 -15.40 4.17 -2.53
C SER A 91 -14.30 3.19 -2.91
N VAL A 92 -13.10 3.45 -2.39
CA VAL A 92 -11.94 2.56 -2.46
C VAL A 92 -11.42 2.33 -1.05
N VAL A 93 -11.30 1.06 -0.69
CA VAL A 93 -10.91 0.65 0.65
C VAL A 93 -9.55 -0.05 0.60
N ILE A 94 -8.60 0.43 1.39
CA ILE A 94 -7.23 -0.08 1.47
C ILE A 94 -7.13 -1.02 2.67
N GLY A 95 -6.74 -2.26 2.44
CA GLY A 95 -6.51 -3.23 3.51
C GLY A 95 -5.35 -4.16 3.20
N GLY A 96 -5.18 -5.19 4.04
CA GLY A 96 -4.07 -6.13 3.98
C GLY A 96 -2.87 -5.67 4.82
N GLY A 97 -1.82 -6.50 4.87
CA GLY A 97 -0.67 -6.30 5.78
C GLY A 97 0.28 -5.16 5.41
N VAL A 98 -0.10 -4.27 4.48
CA VAL A 98 0.70 -3.13 4.01
C VAL A 98 -0.10 -1.83 4.16
N ASP A 99 -0.85 -1.73 5.26
CA ASP A 99 -1.57 -0.53 5.68
C ASP A 99 -0.78 0.30 6.71
N PHE A 100 0.45 -0.12 7.03
CA PHE A 100 1.39 0.56 7.93
C PHE A 100 0.78 0.86 9.31
N GLY A 101 0.05 -0.11 9.86
CA GLY A 101 -0.60 -0.02 11.16
C GLY A 101 -2.06 0.43 11.08
N GLY A 102 -2.55 0.77 9.89
CA GLY A 102 -3.96 1.00 9.61
C GLY A 102 -4.57 2.19 10.36
N PRO A 103 -5.90 2.22 10.53
CA PRO A 103 -6.60 3.35 11.11
C PRO A 103 -6.20 3.55 12.58
N GLY A 104 -5.88 4.79 12.95
CA GLY A 104 -5.46 5.15 14.31
C GLY A 104 -3.96 4.98 14.60
N SER A 105 -3.17 4.39 13.69
CA SER A 105 -1.70 4.45 13.73
C SER A 105 -1.21 5.77 13.16
N ALA A 106 -0.27 6.45 13.82
CA ALA A 106 0.32 7.68 13.30
C ALA A 106 0.96 7.49 11.91
N LEU A 107 1.60 6.34 11.68
CA LEU A 107 2.19 6.01 10.37
C LEU A 107 1.11 5.68 9.34
N GLY A 108 0.07 4.92 9.73
CA GLY A 108 -1.08 4.62 8.87
C GLY A 108 -1.82 5.87 8.42
N GLU A 109 -2.08 6.81 9.34
CA GLU A 109 -2.71 8.10 9.02
C GLU A 109 -1.86 8.93 8.05
N ARG A 110 -0.53 8.95 8.23
CA ARG A 110 0.39 9.59 7.26
C ARG A 110 0.33 8.91 5.90
N PHE A 111 0.34 7.58 5.86
CA PHE A 111 0.26 6.80 4.65
C PHE A 111 -1.03 7.09 3.86
N ILE A 112 -2.19 7.01 4.50
CA ILE A 112 -3.46 7.23 3.81
C ILE A 112 -3.67 8.70 3.40
N ALA A 113 -3.17 9.65 4.20
CA ALA A 113 -3.15 11.05 3.81
C ALA A 113 -2.32 11.27 2.53
N GLU A 114 -1.16 10.63 2.42
CA GLU A 114 -0.34 10.69 1.21
C GLU A 114 -1.02 10.01 0.02
N VAL A 115 -1.69 8.85 0.22
CA VAL A 115 -2.49 8.22 -0.84
C VAL A 115 -3.55 9.19 -1.35
N ARG A 116 -4.32 9.81 -0.45
CA ARG A 116 -5.38 10.77 -0.81
C ARG A 116 -4.80 11.98 -1.56
N ALA A 117 -3.70 12.55 -1.09
CA ALA A 117 -3.03 13.68 -1.73
C ALA A 117 -2.55 13.34 -3.15
N GLN A 118 -1.88 12.19 -3.31
CA GLN A 118 -1.38 11.72 -4.60
C GLN A 118 -2.53 11.33 -5.54
N ALA A 119 -3.62 10.78 -5.01
CA ALA A 119 -4.81 10.43 -5.79
C ALA A 119 -5.49 11.70 -6.30
N ALA A 120 -5.76 12.67 -5.42
CA ALA A 120 -6.34 13.95 -5.79
C ALA A 120 -5.49 14.63 -6.88
N ALA A 121 -4.17 14.70 -6.75
CA ALA A 121 -3.31 15.32 -7.75
C ALA A 121 -3.40 14.70 -9.17
N ARG A 122 -3.96 13.49 -9.32
CA ARG A 122 -4.05 12.74 -10.58
C ARG A 122 -5.47 12.48 -11.08
N MET A 123 -6.49 12.68 -10.23
CA MET A 123 -7.89 12.51 -10.63
C MET A 123 -8.37 13.66 -11.51
N ILE A 124 -9.30 13.33 -12.40
CA ILE A 124 -10.11 14.33 -13.11
C ILE A 124 -11.02 15.03 -12.10
N ASP A 125 -11.18 16.34 -12.24
CA ASP A 125 -11.84 17.17 -11.23
C ASP A 125 -13.26 16.72 -10.85
N VAL A 126 -14.04 16.20 -11.80
CA VAL A 126 -15.41 15.73 -11.51
C VAL A 126 -15.43 14.54 -10.55
N LEU A 127 -14.39 13.69 -10.56
CA LEU A 127 -14.31 12.47 -9.75
C LEU A 127 -13.58 12.69 -8.42
N ARG A 128 -12.76 13.74 -8.32
CA ARG A 128 -11.92 14.06 -7.17
C ARG A 128 -12.71 14.09 -5.85
N ASP A 129 -13.90 14.67 -5.88
CA ASP A 129 -14.73 14.90 -4.68
C ASP A 129 -15.78 13.80 -4.45
N GLN A 130 -15.89 12.82 -5.36
CA GLN A 130 -16.91 11.76 -5.29
C GLN A 130 -16.38 10.46 -4.68
N VAL A 131 -15.08 10.18 -4.81
CA VAL A 131 -14.51 8.91 -4.37
C VAL A 131 -14.02 8.98 -2.93
N HIS A 132 -14.58 8.14 -2.07
CA HIS A 132 -14.10 8.00 -0.69
C HIS A 132 -12.96 6.98 -0.59
N ILE A 133 -11.77 7.42 -0.17
CA ILE A 133 -10.60 6.55 0.04
C ILE A 133 -10.38 6.37 1.54
N ASP A 134 -10.49 5.14 2.04
CA ASP A 134 -10.32 4.85 3.47
C ASP A 134 -9.68 3.48 3.74
N PHE A 135 -9.33 3.19 4.99
CA PHE A 135 -8.87 1.87 5.39
C PHE A 135 -10.01 0.86 5.51
N ALA A 136 -9.67 -0.42 5.33
CA ALA A 136 -10.56 -1.53 5.61
C ALA A 136 -10.84 -1.61 7.12
N THR A 137 -12.09 -1.40 7.51
CA THR A 137 -12.52 -1.47 8.92
C THR A 137 -12.48 -2.89 9.50
N LEU A 138 -12.40 -3.91 8.65
CA LEU A 138 -12.33 -5.32 9.04
C LEU A 138 -10.88 -5.84 9.17
N GLY A 139 -9.87 -5.01 8.95
CA GLY A 139 -8.45 -5.40 9.07
C GLY A 139 -8.12 -6.66 8.25
N GLY A 140 -7.33 -7.58 8.82
CA GLY A 140 -6.97 -8.86 8.20
C GLY A 140 -8.14 -9.84 8.00
N ASP A 141 -9.28 -9.62 8.66
CA ASP A 141 -10.44 -10.52 8.63
C ASP A 141 -11.37 -10.27 7.44
N ALA A 142 -11.14 -9.18 6.69
CA ALA A 142 -11.94 -8.79 5.53
C ALA A 142 -12.09 -9.94 4.50
N GLY A 143 -11.03 -10.73 4.30
CA GLY A 143 -11.01 -11.85 3.37
C GLY A 143 -11.97 -12.98 3.77
N TYR A 144 -11.90 -13.43 5.02
CA TYR A 144 -12.75 -14.53 5.50
C TYR A 144 -14.20 -14.09 5.70
N ILE A 145 -14.44 -12.85 6.15
CA ILE A 145 -15.80 -12.29 6.27
C ILE A 145 -16.44 -12.15 4.89
N GLY A 146 -15.68 -11.72 3.88
CA GLY A 146 -16.14 -11.64 2.49
C GLY A 146 -16.54 -13.02 1.93
N ALA A 147 -15.70 -14.04 2.14
CA ALA A 147 -15.98 -15.41 1.74
C ALA A 147 -17.25 -15.98 2.43
N ALA A 148 -17.39 -15.75 3.74
CA ALA A 148 -18.57 -16.16 4.50
C ALA A 148 -19.85 -15.43 4.01
N GLY A 149 -19.74 -14.16 3.64
CA GLY A 149 -20.83 -13.37 3.06
C GLY A 149 -21.32 -13.94 1.73
N LEU A 150 -20.39 -14.33 0.84
CA LEU A 150 -20.70 -15.00 -0.43
C LEU A 150 -21.40 -16.33 -0.21
N ALA A 151 -20.86 -17.19 0.65
CA ALA A 151 -21.45 -18.50 0.98
C ALA A 151 -22.87 -18.36 1.54
N ARG A 152 -23.11 -17.38 2.42
CA ARG A 152 -24.45 -17.10 2.96
C ARG A 152 -25.42 -16.61 1.90
N ARG A 153 -24.96 -15.82 0.93
CA ARG A 153 -25.81 -15.30 -0.16
C ARG A 153 -26.21 -16.42 -1.12
N ASP A 154 -25.30 -17.34 -1.40
CA ASP A 154 -25.56 -18.49 -2.28
C ASP A 154 -26.50 -19.49 -1.60
N ALA A 155 -26.30 -19.78 -0.30
CA ALA A 155 -27.22 -20.62 0.47
C ALA A 155 -28.66 -20.08 0.51
N ARG A 156 -28.84 -18.76 0.49
CA ARG A 156 -30.17 -18.10 0.43
C ARG A 156 -30.77 -18.04 -0.98
N ARG A 157 -29.98 -18.25 -2.03
CA ARG A 157 -30.45 -18.33 -3.42
C ARG A 157 -30.85 -19.76 -3.81
N SER A 158 -30.37 -20.76 -3.07
CA SER A 158 -30.67 -22.18 -3.28
C SER A 158 -31.84 -22.70 -2.43
N SER A 159 -32.50 -21.84 -1.64
CA SER A 159 -33.73 -22.11 -0.88
C SER A 159 -34.92 -21.36 -1.45
#